data_AF-A0AAW0BCR3-F1
#
_entry.id   AF-A0AAW0BCR3-F1
#
_cell.length_a   1.000
_cell.length_b   1.000
_cell.length_c   1.000
_cell.angle_alpha   90.00
_cell.angle_beta   90.00
_cell.angle_gamma   90.00
#
_symmetry.space_group_name_H-M   'P 1'
#
loop_
_entity.id
_entity.type
_entity.pdbx_description
1 polymer ?
#
loop_
_entity_poly.entity_id
_entity_poly.type
_entity_poly.pdbx_seq_one_letter_code
_entity_poly.pdbx_strand_id
1 'polypeptide(L)'
;MPPESFADFNILFFDVYGTLVDWESGIYNALRPLLSRYPASSKWTRKQALEEFNAIEVVLKRDEPHLLYRDLLAKTHELLERKLRQDSTEAGTENMDSSRHIAFGQSVGNWPVFPDTIAALHILAKRYKLCVLSNVDRESFAQTLAQLSVDTVHPELYQPPSPSDGSKYWFPRDVSPESKSPFTLILTAEDVGAYKPARRALDTALNMAKTDSHFDDGNRKVLWVAHSLSADIDPMGKLGIPSVWIERNGSEMGLNGKHAYTWKFDTLGEFAAAVEREV
;
A
#
# COMPACT_ATOMS: atom_id res chain seq x y z
N MET A 1 9.02 -24.37 16.97
CA MET A 1 7.66 -24.39 17.55
C MET A 1 6.72 -24.91 16.47
N PRO A 2 5.62 -25.62 16.81
CA PRO A 2 4.62 -25.98 15.81
C PRO A 2 4.07 -24.71 15.14
N PRO A 3 3.49 -24.79 13.94
CA PRO A 3 2.94 -23.61 13.28
C PRO A 3 1.87 -22.99 14.21
N GLU A 4 2.01 -21.70 14.48
CA GLU A 4 1.08 -20.94 15.32
C GLU A 4 -0.33 -20.98 14.71
N SER A 5 -1.37 -21.10 15.50
CA SER A 5 -2.73 -21.14 14.95
C SER A 5 -3.16 -19.72 14.52
N PHE A 6 -4.00 -19.59 13.49
CA PHE A 6 -4.64 -18.30 13.19
C PHE A 6 -5.46 -17.77 14.37
N ALA A 7 -5.95 -18.66 15.24
CA ALA A 7 -6.68 -18.31 16.45
C ALA A 7 -5.79 -17.64 17.53
N ASP A 8 -4.47 -17.80 17.47
CA ASP A 8 -3.55 -17.16 18.41
C ASP A 8 -3.49 -15.64 18.23
N PHE A 9 -3.80 -15.14 17.05
CA PHE A 9 -3.71 -13.72 16.72
C PHE A 9 -5.04 -13.00 16.94
N ASN A 10 -4.97 -11.70 17.14
CA ASN A 10 -6.15 -10.83 17.22
C ASN A 10 -5.96 -9.51 16.43
N ILE A 11 -4.75 -9.22 15.96
CA ILE A 11 -4.43 -8.02 15.18
C ILE A 11 -3.78 -8.43 13.86
N LEU A 12 -4.32 -7.96 12.74
CA LEU A 12 -3.70 -8.10 11.42
C LEU A 12 -3.17 -6.76 10.95
N PHE A 13 -1.87 -6.66 10.67
CA PHE A 13 -1.30 -5.49 10.02
C PHE A 13 -1.13 -5.75 8.53
N PHE A 14 -1.72 -4.89 7.71
CA PHE A 14 -1.70 -4.97 6.26
C PHE A 14 -0.72 -3.96 5.66
N ASP A 15 0.10 -4.46 4.74
CA ASP A 15 0.49 -3.67 3.58
C ASP A 15 -0.73 -3.47 2.64
N VAL A 16 -0.71 -2.43 1.80
CA VAL A 16 -1.88 -2.07 0.95
C VAL A 16 -1.57 -2.17 -0.54
N TYR A 17 -0.55 -1.47 -1.03
CA TYR A 17 -0.25 -1.40 -2.46
C TYR A 17 0.61 -2.59 -2.88
N GLY A 18 0.00 -3.56 -3.55
CA GLY A 18 0.54 -4.87 -3.85
C GLY A 18 -0.15 -5.99 -3.07
N THR A 19 -0.74 -5.66 -1.92
CA THR A 19 -1.44 -6.65 -1.08
C THR A 19 -2.96 -6.57 -1.26
N LEU A 20 -3.53 -5.37 -1.17
CA LEU A 20 -4.98 -5.09 -1.27
C LEU A 20 -5.33 -4.42 -2.60
N VAL A 21 -4.43 -3.55 -3.08
CA VAL A 21 -4.56 -2.73 -4.31
C VAL A 21 -3.55 -3.18 -5.35
N ASP A 22 -3.97 -3.33 -6.60
CA ASP A 22 -3.14 -3.64 -7.75
C ASP A 22 -2.46 -2.35 -8.26
N TRP A 23 -1.34 -2.02 -7.62
CA TRP A 23 -0.55 -0.84 -7.96
C TRP A 23 0.14 -0.97 -9.32
N GLU A 24 0.48 -2.17 -9.79
CA GLU A 24 1.13 -2.37 -11.08
C GLU A 24 0.17 -1.99 -12.22
N SER A 25 -1.07 -2.46 -12.15
CA SER A 25 -2.10 -2.04 -13.12
C SER A 25 -2.44 -0.56 -12.94
N GLY A 26 -2.46 -0.05 -11.71
CA GLY A 26 -2.66 1.37 -11.40
C GLY A 26 -1.65 2.28 -12.11
N ILE A 27 -0.35 2.06 -11.86
CA ILE A 27 0.75 2.79 -12.50
C ILE A 27 0.72 2.60 -14.01
N TYR A 28 0.62 1.36 -14.51
CA TYR A 28 0.66 1.12 -15.94
C TYR A 28 -0.47 1.85 -16.66
N ASN A 29 -1.71 1.78 -16.16
CA ASN A 29 -2.84 2.48 -16.73
C ASN A 29 -2.66 4.00 -16.72
N ALA A 30 -2.15 4.55 -15.61
CA ALA A 30 -1.87 5.98 -15.47
C ALA A 30 -0.72 6.46 -16.37
N LEU A 31 0.23 5.58 -16.72
CA LEU A 31 1.34 5.90 -17.65
C LEU A 31 0.90 5.91 -19.12
N ARG A 32 -0.18 5.21 -19.49
CA ARG A 32 -0.59 5.07 -20.91
C ARG A 32 -0.69 6.39 -21.68
N PRO A 33 -1.28 7.48 -21.12
CA PRO A 33 -1.30 8.77 -21.80
C PRO A 33 0.11 9.26 -22.13
N LEU A 34 1.07 9.19 -21.19
CA LEU A 34 2.45 9.58 -21.44
C LEU A 34 3.11 8.71 -22.52
N LEU A 35 3.03 7.38 -22.37
CA LEU A 35 3.68 6.43 -23.28
C LEU A 35 3.18 6.54 -24.72
N SER A 36 1.90 6.91 -24.90
CA SER A 36 1.29 7.10 -26.22
C SER A 36 1.79 8.36 -26.95
N ARG A 37 2.41 9.31 -26.23
CA ARG A 37 2.89 10.58 -26.81
C ARG A 37 4.25 10.46 -27.46
N TYR A 38 5.07 9.50 -27.05
CA TYR A 38 6.46 9.40 -27.47
C TYR A 38 6.73 8.13 -28.29
N PRO A 39 7.30 8.24 -29.49
CA PRO A 39 7.69 7.09 -30.29
C PRO A 39 8.67 6.14 -29.59
N ALA A 40 9.54 6.66 -28.71
CA ALA A 40 10.51 5.87 -27.94
C ALA A 40 9.86 4.74 -27.10
N SER A 41 8.63 4.95 -26.62
CA SER A 41 7.86 3.96 -25.85
C SER A 41 6.91 3.10 -26.69
N SER A 42 6.84 3.29 -28.01
CA SER A 42 5.86 2.61 -28.88
C SER A 42 5.95 1.07 -28.86
N LYS A 43 7.13 0.52 -28.54
CA LYS A 43 7.38 -0.92 -28.44
C LYS A 43 7.48 -1.44 -27.01
N TRP A 44 7.29 -0.57 -26.02
CA TRP A 44 7.40 -1.00 -24.62
C TRP A 44 6.27 -1.94 -24.26
N THR A 45 6.64 -3.09 -23.71
CA THR A 45 5.70 -3.97 -22.98
C THR A 45 5.27 -3.33 -21.66
N ARG A 46 4.22 -3.87 -21.03
CA ARG A 46 3.81 -3.47 -19.67
C ARG A 46 4.99 -3.55 -18.69
N LYS A 47 5.67 -4.70 -18.68
CA LYS A 47 6.87 -4.93 -17.89
C LYS A 47 7.95 -3.87 -18.10
N GLN A 48 8.30 -3.57 -19.35
CA GLN A 48 9.32 -2.56 -19.63
C GLN A 48 8.90 -1.17 -19.13
N ALA A 49 7.63 -0.78 -19.29
CA ALA A 49 7.15 0.49 -18.76
C ALA A 49 7.24 0.57 -17.23
N LEU A 50 6.89 -0.52 -16.53
CA LEU A 50 6.99 -0.59 -15.07
C LEU A 50 8.44 -0.63 -14.59
N GLU A 51 9.33 -1.36 -15.26
CA GLU A 51 10.77 -1.42 -14.95
C GLU A 51 11.43 -0.04 -15.11
N GLU A 52 11.12 0.66 -16.20
CA GLU A 52 11.65 2.00 -16.47
C GLU A 52 11.15 3.04 -15.47
N PHE A 53 9.87 2.97 -15.11
CA PHE A 53 9.30 3.80 -14.06
C PHE A 53 9.95 3.54 -12.70
N ASN A 54 10.04 2.26 -12.30
CA ASN A 54 10.59 1.85 -11.01
C ASN A 54 12.09 2.18 -10.89
N ALA A 55 12.86 2.10 -11.98
CA ALA A 55 14.27 2.47 -11.97
C ALA A 55 14.47 3.94 -11.56
N ILE A 56 13.58 4.84 -12.00
CA ILE A 56 13.58 6.25 -11.62
C ILE A 56 13.08 6.42 -10.18
N GLU A 57 11.96 5.78 -9.82
CA GLU A 57 11.36 5.89 -8.49
C GLU A 57 12.35 5.48 -7.39
N VAL A 58 13.08 4.37 -7.58
CA VAL A 58 14.06 3.86 -6.60
C VAL A 58 15.17 4.88 -6.34
N VAL A 59 15.66 5.55 -7.38
CA VAL A 59 16.71 6.58 -7.25
C VAL A 59 16.15 7.79 -6.51
N LEU A 60 14.97 8.29 -6.90
CA LEU A 60 14.33 9.43 -6.25
C LEU A 60 13.99 9.14 -4.79
N LYS A 61 13.50 7.94 -4.47
CA LYS A 61 13.15 7.56 -3.10
C LYS A 61 14.36 7.52 -2.17
N ARG A 62 15.53 7.14 -2.71
CA ARG A 62 16.81 7.19 -1.98
C ARG A 62 17.26 8.63 -1.75
N ASP A 63 17.18 9.47 -2.78
CA ASP A 63 17.74 10.82 -2.77
C ASP A 63 16.82 11.84 -2.08
N GLU A 64 15.51 11.62 -2.13
CA GLU A 64 14.47 12.50 -1.58
C GLU A 64 13.45 11.72 -0.71
N PRO A 65 13.91 11.06 0.37
CA PRO A 65 13.08 10.18 1.21
C PRO A 65 12.00 10.93 2.02
N HIS A 66 12.00 12.26 1.95
CA HIS A 66 11.07 13.14 2.65
C HIS A 66 9.84 13.51 1.81
N LEU A 67 9.85 13.22 0.50
CA LEU A 67 8.70 13.49 -0.35
C LEU A 67 7.50 12.64 0.06
N LEU A 68 6.31 13.25 -0.01
CA LEU A 68 5.06 12.50 -0.01
C LEU A 68 5.02 11.61 -1.25
N TYR A 69 4.33 10.48 -1.16
CA TYR A 69 4.36 9.48 -2.23
C TYR A 69 3.81 10.02 -3.55
N ARG A 70 2.70 10.77 -3.51
CA ARG A 70 2.17 11.47 -4.69
C ARG A 70 3.19 12.41 -5.36
N ASP A 71 4.01 13.12 -4.57
CA ASP A 71 4.99 14.07 -5.08
C ASP A 71 6.19 13.32 -5.68
N LEU A 72 6.60 12.22 -5.04
CA LEU A 72 7.58 11.29 -5.58
C LEU A 72 7.14 10.74 -6.94
N LEU A 73 5.89 10.29 -7.07
CA LEU A 73 5.35 9.78 -8.33
C LEU A 73 5.23 10.86 -9.40
N ALA A 74 4.79 12.06 -9.04
CA ALA A 74 4.75 13.20 -9.98
C ALA A 74 6.14 13.49 -10.55
N LYS A 75 7.16 13.54 -9.70
CA LYS A 75 8.55 13.74 -10.11
C LYS A 75 9.10 12.57 -10.93
N THR A 76 8.74 11.34 -10.55
CA THR A 76 9.12 10.13 -11.32
C THR A 76 8.56 10.20 -12.74
N HIS A 77 7.28 10.57 -12.88
CA HIS A 77 6.63 10.74 -14.17
C HIS A 77 7.25 11.88 -14.99
N GLU A 78 7.63 12.99 -14.36
CA GLU A 78 8.35 14.08 -15.03
C GLU A 78 9.68 13.60 -15.60
N LEU A 79 10.48 12.89 -14.80
CA LEU A 79 11.77 12.36 -15.23
C LEU A 79 11.63 11.32 -16.34
N LEU A 80 10.59 10.47 -16.27
CA LEU A 80 10.28 9.52 -17.33
C LEU A 80 9.92 10.24 -18.64
N GLU A 81 9.10 11.30 -18.58
CA GLU A 81 8.79 12.12 -19.76
C GLU A 81 10.06 12.75 -20.35
N ARG A 82 10.96 13.28 -19.52
CA ARG A 82 12.24 13.83 -19.97
C ARG A 82 13.10 12.77 -20.68
N LYS A 83 13.18 11.55 -20.14
CA LYS A 83 13.89 10.43 -20.77
C LYS A 83 13.28 10.09 -22.14
N LEU A 84 11.96 9.92 -22.21
CA LEU A 84 11.27 9.60 -23.46
C LEU A 84 11.43 10.67 -24.54
N ARG A 85 11.44 11.96 -24.16
CA ARG A 85 11.74 13.08 -25.07
C ARG A 85 13.14 12.99 -25.64
N GLN A 86 14.14 12.77 -24.78
CA GLN A 86 15.55 12.63 -25.19
C GLN A 86 15.73 11.47 -26.18
N ASP A 87 15.12 10.32 -25.88
CA ASP A 87 15.20 9.12 -26.70
C ASP A 87 14.43 9.23 -28.03
N SER A 88 13.44 10.13 -28.12
CA SER A 88 12.62 10.30 -29.33
C SER A 88 13.24 11.23 -30.39
N THR A 89 14.39 11.87 -30.12
CA THR A 89 15.02 12.88 -31.00
C THR A 89 14.11 14.05 -31.43
N GLU A 90 12.94 14.18 -30.80
CA GLU A 90 12.02 15.28 -31.01
C GLU A 90 12.34 16.41 -30.02
N ALA A 91 12.89 17.51 -30.54
CA ALA A 91 12.94 18.77 -29.81
C ALA A 91 11.52 19.38 -29.75
N GLY A 92 10.61 18.73 -29.03
CA GLY A 92 9.27 19.24 -28.82
C GLY A 92 9.31 20.52 -27.99
N THR A 93 8.89 21.64 -28.57
CA THR A 93 8.69 22.94 -27.91
C THR A 93 7.49 22.96 -26.96
N GLU A 94 6.89 21.79 -26.67
CA GLU A 94 5.80 21.69 -25.71
C GLU A 94 6.31 21.94 -24.29
N ASN A 95 5.79 23.01 -23.68
CA ASN A 95 5.98 23.26 -22.26
C ASN A 95 5.61 22.01 -21.46
N MET A 96 6.51 21.62 -20.57
CA MET A 96 6.28 20.52 -19.64
C MET A 96 5.25 21.02 -18.63
N ASP A 97 4.00 20.71 -18.93
CA ASP A 97 2.87 21.10 -18.12
C ASP A 97 2.86 20.26 -16.84
N SER A 98 3.32 20.87 -15.74
CA SER A 98 3.40 20.22 -14.42
C SER A 98 2.06 19.64 -13.94
N SER A 99 0.91 20.12 -14.44
CA SER A 99 -0.39 19.63 -14.00
C SER A 99 -0.60 18.14 -14.33
N ARG A 100 -0.05 17.63 -15.44
CA ARG A 100 -0.14 16.19 -15.78
C ARG A 100 0.67 15.30 -14.84
N HIS A 101 1.82 15.80 -14.38
CA HIS A 101 2.68 15.10 -13.42
C HIS A 101 2.02 15.05 -12.05
N ILE A 102 1.44 16.17 -11.61
CA ILE A 102 0.65 16.25 -10.39
C ILE A 102 -0.55 15.29 -10.47
N ALA A 103 -1.30 15.30 -11.58
CA ALA A 103 -2.43 14.40 -11.80
C ALA A 103 -2.01 12.92 -11.77
N PHE A 104 -0.85 12.58 -12.34
CA PHE A 104 -0.30 11.23 -12.23
C PHE A 104 0.00 10.85 -10.78
N GLY A 105 0.66 11.73 -10.02
CA GLY A 105 0.94 11.53 -8.60
C GLY A 105 -0.32 11.35 -7.76
N GLN A 106 -1.39 12.09 -8.07
CA GLN A 106 -2.70 12.00 -7.42
C GLN A 106 -3.51 10.78 -7.85
N SER A 107 -3.05 9.98 -8.83
CA SER A 107 -3.79 8.82 -9.33
C SER A 107 -3.84 7.64 -8.35
N VAL A 108 -2.98 7.63 -7.33
CA VAL A 108 -2.83 6.55 -6.34
C VAL A 108 -4.16 6.11 -5.75
N GLY A 109 -5.00 7.08 -5.39
CA GLY A 109 -6.31 6.84 -4.81
C GLY A 109 -7.34 6.21 -5.73
N ASN A 110 -7.04 6.10 -7.04
CA ASN A 110 -7.91 5.52 -8.07
C ASN A 110 -7.39 4.16 -8.57
N TRP A 111 -6.31 3.63 -8.00
CA TRP A 111 -5.76 2.35 -8.43
C TRP A 111 -6.71 1.20 -8.07
N PRO A 112 -6.81 0.17 -8.94
CA PRO A 112 -7.81 -0.87 -8.78
C PRO A 112 -7.53 -1.74 -7.56
N VAL A 113 -8.57 -2.00 -6.76
CA VAL A 113 -8.54 -2.99 -5.69
C VAL A 113 -8.57 -4.41 -6.29
N PHE A 114 -7.79 -5.35 -5.74
CA PHE A 114 -7.86 -6.74 -6.19
C PHE A 114 -9.27 -7.33 -5.94
N PRO A 115 -9.83 -8.13 -6.87
CA PRO A 115 -11.23 -8.57 -6.78
C PRO A 115 -11.62 -9.33 -5.50
N ASP A 116 -10.66 -10.02 -4.87
CA ASP A 116 -10.86 -10.79 -3.64
C ASP A 116 -10.74 -9.95 -2.35
N THR A 117 -10.19 -8.74 -2.43
CA THR A 117 -9.80 -7.94 -1.27
C THR A 117 -10.97 -7.58 -0.36
N ILE A 118 -12.04 -6.99 -0.90
CA ILE A 118 -13.13 -6.45 -0.08
C ILE A 118 -13.85 -7.58 0.68
N ALA A 119 -14.18 -8.67 -0.01
CA ALA A 119 -14.81 -9.83 0.61
C ALA A 119 -13.91 -10.46 1.69
N ALA A 120 -12.61 -10.58 1.43
CA ALA A 120 -11.66 -11.11 2.39
C ALA A 120 -11.51 -10.20 3.63
N LEU A 121 -11.44 -8.88 3.46
CA LEU A 121 -11.40 -7.93 4.57
C LEU A 121 -12.65 -8.07 5.47
N HIS A 122 -13.84 -8.29 4.90
CA HIS A 122 -15.05 -8.51 5.71
C HIS A 122 -14.99 -9.80 6.52
N ILE A 123 -14.49 -10.89 5.93
CA ILE A 123 -14.33 -12.16 6.63
C ILE A 123 -13.35 -11.98 7.79
N LEU A 124 -12.17 -11.40 7.53
CA LEU A 124 -11.12 -11.19 8.52
C LEU A 124 -11.56 -10.21 9.64
N ALA A 125 -12.31 -9.17 9.30
CA ALA A 125 -12.80 -8.17 10.26
C ALA A 125 -13.77 -8.74 11.31
N LYS A 126 -14.38 -9.91 11.07
CA LYS A 126 -15.22 -10.60 12.07
C LYS A 126 -14.39 -11.08 13.27
N ARG A 127 -13.10 -11.37 13.07
CA ARG A 127 -12.23 -12.02 14.07
C ARG A 127 -11.09 -11.13 14.55
N TYR A 128 -10.57 -10.25 13.70
CA TYR A 128 -9.37 -9.48 13.98
C TYR A 128 -9.64 -7.98 13.96
N LYS A 129 -8.84 -7.23 14.74
CA LYS A 129 -8.63 -5.81 14.52
C LYS A 129 -7.72 -5.67 13.30
N LEU A 130 -8.24 -5.09 12.21
CA LEU A 130 -7.47 -4.89 11.00
C LEU A 130 -6.75 -3.54 11.07
N CYS A 131 -5.47 -3.52 10.78
CA CYS A 131 -4.62 -2.34 10.84
C CYS A 131 -3.85 -2.18 9.54
N VAL A 132 -3.44 -0.95 9.24
CA VAL A 132 -2.64 -0.63 8.05
C VAL A 132 -1.34 0.03 8.45
N LEU A 133 -0.25 -0.38 7.79
CA LEU A 133 0.95 0.45 7.63
C LEU A 133 1.25 0.61 6.14
N SER A 134 0.92 1.78 5.59
CA SER A 134 1.02 2.07 4.16
C SER A 134 2.08 3.11 3.85
N ASN A 135 2.76 2.96 2.72
CA ASN A 135 3.85 3.86 2.30
C ASN A 135 3.36 5.17 1.66
N VAL A 136 2.06 5.38 1.51
CA VAL A 136 1.52 6.57 0.83
C VAL A 136 1.27 7.73 1.80
N ASP A 137 0.86 8.87 1.27
CA ASP A 137 0.34 10.02 2.03
C ASP A 137 -1.14 9.86 2.40
N ARG A 138 -1.60 10.70 3.34
CA ARG A 138 -2.96 10.64 3.90
C ARG A 138 -4.04 10.84 2.84
N GLU A 139 -3.86 11.79 1.95
CA GLU A 139 -4.86 12.13 0.93
C GLU A 139 -5.04 10.98 -0.07
N SER A 140 -3.92 10.41 -0.54
CA SER A 140 -3.94 9.23 -1.39
C SER A 140 -4.59 8.03 -0.71
N PHE A 141 -4.32 7.83 0.60
CA PHE A 141 -4.94 6.75 1.35
C PHE A 141 -6.44 6.96 1.60
N ALA A 142 -6.90 8.19 1.83
CA ALA A 142 -8.32 8.49 2.04
C ALA A 142 -9.20 8.04 0.87
N GLN A 143 -8.75 8.28 -0.35
CA GLN A 143 -9.43 7.80 -1.55
C GLN A 143 -9.40 6.27 -1.65
N THR A 144 -8.26 5.66 -1.34
CA THR A 144 -8.12 4.20 -1.30
C THR A 144 -9.01 3.56 -0.24
N LEU A 145 -9.12 4.18 0.94
CA LEU A 145 -9.97 3.69 2.03
C LEU A 145 -11.45 3.70 1.64
N ALA A 146 -11.89 4.72 0.90
CA ALA A 146 -13.25 4.77 0.37
C ALA A 146 -13.52 3.57 -0.56
N GLN A 147 -12.57 3.19 -1.42
CA GLN A 147 -12.72 1.99 -2.25
C GLN A 147 -12.74 0.68 -1.43
N LEU A 148 -11.99 0.62 -0.32
CA LEU A 148 -11.90 -0.56 0.54
C LEU A 148 -13.06 -0.70 1.54
N SER A 149 -13.93 0.31 1.65
CA SER A 149 -15.05 0.33 2.58
C SER A 149 -16.34 -0.15 1.91
N VAL A 150 -17.16 -0.91 2.65
CA VAL A 150 -18.42 -1.48 2.13
C VAL A 150 -19.41 -0.38 1.79
N ASP A 151 -20.16 -0.52 0.71
CA ASP A 151 -21.34 0.29 0.36
C ASP A 151 -21.13 1.82 0.27
N THR A 152 -19.90 2.33 0.40
CA THR A 152 -19.65 3.77 0.61
C THR A 152 -18.42 4.22 -0.16
N VAL A 153 -18.61 4.76 -1.37
CA VAL A 153 -17.56 5.54 -2.08
C VAL A 153 -17.73 7.02 -1.73
N HIS A 154 -17.50 7.34 -0.46
CA HIS A 154 -17.57 8.70 0.07
C HIS A 154 -16.25 9.05 0.76
N PRO A 155 -15.20 9.43 0.01
CA PRO A 155 -13.89 9.80 0.57
C PRO A 155 -13.99 10.91 1.64
N GLU A 156 -14.99 11.77 1.55
CA GLU A 156 -15.30 12.81 2.53
C GLU A 156 -15.64 12.26 3.93
N LEU A 157 -16.13 11.02 4.04
CA LEU A 157 -16.35 10.35 5.33
C LEU A 157 -15.04 9.87 5.97
N TYR A 158 -14.00 9.72 5.16
CA TYR A 158 -12.73 9.10 5.53
C TYR A 158 -11.61 10.14 5.54
N GLN A 159 -11.72 11.13 6.43
CA GLN A 159 -10.68 12.13 6.60
C GLN A 159 -9.64 11.66 7.62
N PRO A 160 -8.34 11.94 7.38
CA PRO A 160 -7.33 11.75 8.40
C PRO A 160 -7.62 12.66 9.61
N PRO A 161 -7.13 12.32 10.81
CA PRO A 161 -7.35 13.13 12.00
C PRO A 161 -6.81 14.55 11.80
N SER A 162 -7.60 15.55 12.19
CA SER A 162 -7.15 16.94 12.24
C SER A 162 -6.27 17.15 13.48
N PRO A 163 -5.27 18.05 13.44
CA PRO A 163 -4.50 18.43 14.63
C PRO A 163 -5.34 18.87 15.84
N SER A 164 -6.59 19.30 15.60
CA SER A 164 -7.57 19.65 16.64
C SER A 164 -8.15 18.45 17.40
N ASP A 165 -8.05 17.25 16.84
CA ASP A 165 -8.83 16.08 17.29
C ASP A 165 -8.13 15.31 18.41
N GLY A 166 -6.94 15.77 18.83
CA GLY A 166 -6.15 15.21 19.94
C GLY A 166 -5.54 13.82 19.65
N SER A 167 -6.06 13.08 18.67
CA SER A 167 -5.47 11.83 18.18
C SER A 167 -4.42 12.11 17.11
N LYS A 168 -3.21 11.60 17.33
CA LYS A 168 -2.12 11.65 16.35
C LYS A 168 -2.36 10.70 15.16
N TYR A 169 -3.15 9.65 15.36
CA TYR A 169 -3.30 8.55 14.40
C TYR A 169 -4.75 8.30 14.04
N TRP A 170 -4.94 7.66 12.89
CA TRP A 170 -6.24 7.56 12.25
C TRP A 170 -6.99 6.29 12.67
N PHE A 171 -8.12 6.48 13.35
CA PHE A 171 -9.05 5.43 13.74
C PHE A 171 -10.37 5.58 12.98
N PRO A 172 -10.45 5.11 11.72
CA PRO A 172 -11.55 5.45 10.81
C PRO A 172 -12.92 4.94 11.28
N ARG A 173 -12.98 3.94 12.18
CA ARG A 173 -14.23 3.46 12.78
C ARG A 173 -14.82 4.44 13.80
N ASP A 174 -14.00 5.33 14.36
CA ASP A 174 -14.43 6.27 15.40
C ASP A 174 -14.81 7.64 14.81
N VAL A 175 -14.51 7.88 13.52
CA VAL A 175 -14.77 9.15 12.84
C VAL A 175 -16.27 9.44 12.69
N SER A 176 -17.09 8.41 12.48
CA SER A 176 -18.55 8.54 12.38
C SER A 176 -19.24 7.21 12.65
N PRO A 177 -20.43 7.19 13.27
CA PRO A 177 -21.29 6.00 13.35
C PRO A 177 -21.64 5.39 11.98
N GLU A 178 -21.55 6.19 10.91
CA GLU A 178 -21.80 5.74 9.53
C GLU A 178 -20.58 5.07 8.89
N SER A 179 -19.39 5.17 9.51
CA SER A 179 -18.16 4.60 8.97
C SER A 179 -18.30 3.10 8.71
N LYS A 180 -17.98 2.69 7.48
CA LYS A 180 -17.93 1.29 7.03
C LYS A 180 -16.51 0.80 6.83
N SER A 181 -15.53 1.50 7.42
CA SER A 181 -14.13 1.11 7.31
C SER A 181 -13.89 -0.26 7.94
N PRO A 182 -13.24 -1.18 7.21
CA PRO A 182 -12.85 -2.47 7.78
C PRO A 182 -11.66 -2.32 8.76
N PHE A 183 -10.99 -1.17 8.81
CA PHE A 183 -9.78 -0.98 9.61
C PHE A 183 -10.05 -0.31 10.95
N THR A 184 -9.41 -0.81 12.01
CA THR A 184 -9.35 -0.18 13.32
C THR A 184 -8.33 0.96 13.35
N LEU A 185 -7.16 0.77 12.73
CA LEU A 185 -6.06 1.74 12.73
C LEU A 185 -5.45 1.88 11.34
N ILE A 186 -5.19 3.10 10.91
CA ILE A 186 -4.43 3.41 9.70
C ILE A 186 -3.19 4.23 10.08
N LEU A 187 -2.03 3.76 9.61
CA LEU A 187 -0.77 4.48 9.66
C LEU A 187 -0.22 4.64 8.25
N THR A 188 -0.02 5.88 7.83
CA THR A 188 0.63 6.23 6.57
C THR A 188 2.12 6.56 6.78
N ALA A 189 2.91 6.60 5.71
CA ALA A 189 4.31 7.03 5.78
C ALA A 189 4.40 8.48 6.28
N GLU A 190 3.40 9.29 5.93
CA GLU A 190 3.25 10.67 6.43
C GLU A 190 3.02 10.70 7.96
N ASP A 191 2.18 9.82 8.51
CA ASP A 191 1.89 9.75 9.95
C ASP A 191 3.11 9.33 10.77
N VAL A 192 3.82 8.31 10.30
CA VAL A 192 4.99 7.76 11.01
C VAL A 192 6.28 8.52 10.69
N GLY A 193 6.28 9.31 9.61
CA GLY A 193 7.41 10.11 9.12
C GLY A 193 8.53 9.29 8.50
N ALA A 194 8.22 8.12 7.93
CA ALA A 194 9.18 7.24 7.26
C ALA A 194 8.50 6.20 6.37
N TYR A 195 9.11 5.87 5.23
CA TYR A 195 8.73 4.71 4.42
C TYR A 195 9.21 3.40 5.05
N LYS A 196 8.41 2.32 4.94
CA LYS A 196 8.89 0.94 5.08
C LYS A 196 10.01 0.67 4.07
N PRO A 197 11.09 -0.07 4.44
CA PRO A 197 11.29 -0.87 5.65
C PRO A 197 11.97 -0.14 6.82
N ALA A 198 11.94 1.20 6.89
CA ALA A 198 12.59 1.92 7.98
C ALA A 198 12.05 1.48 9.36
N ARG A 199 12.96 1.20 10.31
CA ARG A 199 12.60 0.66 11.62
C ARG A 199 11.60 1.53 12.37
N ARG A 200 11.70 2.86 12.24
CA ARG A 200 10.76 3.83 12.83
C ARG A 200 9.30 3.57 12.41
N ALA A 201 9.05 3.25 11.14
CA ALA A 201 7.71 2.99 10.63
C ALA A 201 7.14 1.69 11.25
N LEU A 202 7.92 0.62 11.17
CA LEU A 202 7.56 -0.70 11.69
C LEU A 202 7.35 -0.68 13.20
N ASP A 203 8.21 0.01 13.95
CA ASP A 203 8.09 0.14 15.40
C ASP A 203 6.90 0.95 15.84
N THR A 204 6.57 2.01 15.10
CA THR A 204 5.39 2.79 15.41
C THR A 204 4.13 1.91 15.30
N ALA A 205 4.02 1.12 14.22
CA ALA A 205 2.91 0.18 14.04
C ALA A 205 2.83 -0.87 15.15
N LEU A 206 3.93 -1.56 15.43
CA LEU A 206 3.97 -2.58 16.48
C LEU A 206 3.75 -2.01 17.88
N ASN A 207 4.22 -0.79 18.15
CA ASN A 207 3.97 -0.12 19.42
C ASN A 207 2.49 0.26 19.58
N MET A 208 1.84 0.75 18.53
CA MET A 208 0.40 1.03 18.56
C MET A 208 -0.43 -0.20 18.92
N ALA A 209 -0.17 -1.35 18.29
CA ALA A 209 -0.83 -2.61 18.65
C ALA A 209 -0.57 -3.04 20.11
N LYS A 210 0.59 -2.66 20.68
CA LYS A 210 0.98 -3.02 22.05
C LYS A 210 0.42 -2.08 23.12
N THR A 211 0.27 -0.80 22.82
CA THR A 211 0.03 0.22 23.86
C THR A 211 -1.29 0.95 23.72
N ASP A 212 -1.90 0.99 22.52
CA ASP A 212 -3.13 1.75 22.31
C ASP A 212 -4.35 1.00 22.87
N SER A 213 -5.30 1.75 23.44
CA SER A 213 -6.47 1.19 24.13
C SER A 213 -7.49 0.55 23.19
N HIS A 214 -7.47 0.85 21.89
CA HIS A 214 -8.32 0.17 20.91
C HIS A 214 -8.02 -1.34 20.77
N PHE A 215 -6.90 -1.79 21.33
CA PHE A 215 -6.45 -3.19 21.33
C PHE A 215 -6.41 -3.81 22.75
N ASP A 216 -7.06 -3.21 23.75
CA ASP A 216 -7.19 -3.77 25.12
C ASP A 216 -8.28 -4.86 25.20
N ASP A 217 -8.15 -5.94 24.43
CA ASP A 217 -9.10 -7.07 24.42
C ASP A 217 -8.53 -8.39 25.02
N GLY A 218 -7.42 -8.29 25.77
CA GLY A 218 -6.82 -9.41 26.50
C GLY A 218 -5.79 -10.22 25.70
N ASN A 219 -5.64 -9.96 24.41
CA ASN A 219 -4.56 -10.50 23.57
C ASN A 219 -4.01 -9.35 22.70
N ARG A 220 -2.73 -9.35 22.35
CA ARG A 220 -2.13 -8.31 21.48
C ARG A 220 -1.16 -8.92 20.47
N LYS A 221 -1.45 -10.16 20.05
CA LYS A 221 -0.62 -10.91 19.10
C LYS A 221 -0.92 -10.44 17.68
N VAL A 222 0.15 -9.94 17.03
CA VAL A 222 0.14 -9.39 15.68
C VAL A 222 0.54 -10.45 14.66
N LEU A 223 -0.19 -10.50 13.56
CA LEU A 223 0.18 -11.20 12.33
C LEU A 223 0.31 -10.17 11.20
N TRP A 224 1.45 -10.18 10.51
CA TRP A 224 1.71 -9.25 9.42
C TRP A 224 1.32 -9.85 8.07
N VAL A 225 0.56 -9.13 7.25
CA VAL A 225 0.04 -9.62 5.97
C VAL A 225 0.48 -8.68 4.86
N ALA A 226 1.32 -9.17 3.95
CA ALA A 226 1.89 -8.33 2.90
C ALA A 226 2.28 -9.13 1.65
N HIS A 227 2.37 -8.42 0.53
CA HIS A 227 2.97 -8.89 -0.71
C HIS A 227 4.46 -8.56 -0.78
N SER A 228 4.86 -7.36 -0.33
CA SER A 228 6.25 -6.89 -0.46
C SER A 228 7.22 -7.67 0.43
N LEU A 229 8.11 -8.43 -0.20
CA LEU A 229 9.10 -9.24 0.51
C LEU A 229 10.12 -8.37 1.26
N SER A 230 10.66 -7.35 0.59
CA SER A 230 11.74 -6.52 1.13
C SER A 230 11.27 -5.41 2.07
N ALA A 231 10.07 -4.86 1.85
CA ALA A 231 9.53 -3.78 2.67
C ALA A 231 8.82 -4.26 3.94
N ASP A 232 8.27 -5.48 3.90
CA ASP A 232 7.39 -6.01 4.95
C ASP A 232 7.84 -7.37 5.47
N ILE A 233 7.84 -8.42 4.64
CA ILE A 233 8.05 -9.81 5.09
C ILE A 233 9.43 -10.02 5.74
N ASP A 234 10.51 -9.64 5.06
CA ASP A 234 11.88 -9.83 5.56
C ASP A 234 12.16 -9.01 6.85
N PRO A 235 11.76 -7.73 6.95
CA PRO A 235 11.84 -7.00 8.21
C PRO A 235 11.05 -7.65 9.35
N MET A 236 9.85 -8.18 9.10
CA MET A 236 9.06 -8.86 10.14
C MET A 236 9.73 -10.15 10.62
N GLY A 237 10.28 -10.94 9.69
CA GLY A 237 11.06 -12.13 10.04
C GLY A 237 12.25 -11.80 10.94
N LYS A 238 12.97 -10.70 10.67
CA LYS A 238 14.08 -10.22 11.53
C LYS A 238 13.63 -9.79 12.93
N LEU A 239 12.38 -9.35 13.07
CA LEU A 239 11.78 -8.98 14.35
C LEU A 239 11.10 -10.16 15.06
N GLY A 240 11.09 -11.35 14.44
CA GLY A 240 10.38 -12.52 14.96
C GLY A 240 8.86 -12.36 14.96
N ILE A 241 8.32 -11.46 14.12
CA ILE A 241 6.88 -11.27 13.95
C ILE A 241 6.39 -12.23 12.87
N PRO A 242 5.40 -13.10 13.18
CA PRO A 242 4.81 -14.00 12.20
C PRO A 242 4.19 -13.23 11.03
N SER A 243 4.30 -13.79 9.83
CA SER A 243 3.81 -13.14 8.62
C SER A 243 3.13 -14.09 7.64
N VAL A 244 2.14 -13.55 6.93
CA VAL A 244 1.47 -14.15 5.79
C VAL A 244 1.95 -13.42 4.54
N TRP A 245 2.59 -14.15 3.64
CA TRP A 245 2.93 -13.64 2.33
C TRP A 245 1.77 -13.88 1.35
N ILE A 246 1.23 -12.78 0.80
CA ILE A 246 0.23 -12.84 -0.26
C ILE A 246 0.97 -12.69 -1.59
N GLU A 247 1.13 -13.80 -2.32
CA GLU A 247 2.00 -13.85 -3.50
C GLU A 247 1.49 -13.00 -4.66
N ARG A 248 0.17 -12.89 -4.87
CA ARG A 248 -0.44 -12.22 -6.03
C ARG A 248 0.14 -12.72 -7.35
N ASN A 249 -0.21 -13.96 -7.73
CA ASN A 249 0.21 -14.56 -9.00
C ASN A 249 0.07 -13.59 -10.18
N GLY A 250 1.18 -13.32 -10.87
CA GLY A 250 1.23 -12.39 -12.01
C GLY A 250 1.90 -11.04 -11.72
N SER A 251 2.29 -10.74 -10.48
CA SER A 251 3.14 -9.58 -10.19
C SER A 251 4.47 -9.66 -10.95
N GLU A 252 4.82 -8.60 -11.67
CA GLU A 252 6.04 -8.52 -12.46
C GLU A 252 7.26 -8.09 -11.61
N MET A 253 7.01 -7.46 -10.45
CA MET A 253 8.04 -6.82 -9.63
C MET A 253 8.25 -7.50 -8.26
N GLY A 254 9.51 -7.60 -7.82
CA GLY A 254 9.84 -7.76 -6.38
C GLY A 254 9.90 -9.18 -5.79
N LEU A 255 9.93 -10.24 -6.60
CA LEU A 255 9.79 -11.64 -6.14
C LEU A 255 11.08 -12.48 -6.02
N ASN A 256 12.26 -11.85 -6.03
CA ASN A 256 13.53 -12.59 -6.10
C ASN A 256 14.14 -12.87 -4.72
N GLY A 257 14.38 -14.15 -4.40
CA GLY A 257 15.18 -14.57 -3.24
C GLY A 257 14.55 -15.68 -2.41
N LYS A 258 15.24 -16.08 -1.33
CA LYS A 258 14.66 -16.91 -0.27
C LYS A 258 14.20 -16.00 0.86
N HIS A 259 12.93 -16.11 1.22
CA HIS A 259 12.29 -15.26 2.22
C HIS A 259 11.65 -16.10 3.31
N ALA A 260 11.61 -15.55 4.53
CA ALA A 260 11.03 -16.22 5.69
C ALA A 260 9.66 -15.61 5.99
N TYR A 261 8.61 -16.30 5.56
CA TYR A 261 7.22 -16.06 5.96
C TYR A 261 6.69 -17.27 6.73
N THR A 262 5.67 -17.07 7.56
CA THR A 262 5.03 -18.15 8.32
C THR A 262 4.03 -18.91 7.46
N TRP A 263 3.21 -18.18 6.70
CA TRP A 263 2.26 -18.74 5.72
C TRP A 263 2.38 -18.05 4.37
N LYS A 264 1.91 -18.75 3.35
CA LYS A 264 1.81 -18.27 1.98
C LYS A 264 0.40 -18.55 1.45
N PHE A 265 -0.18 -17.58 0.76
CA PHE A 265 -1.39 -17.72 -0.04
C PHE A 265 -1.24 -16.96 -1.35
N ASP A 266 -1.95 -17.38 -2.39
CA ASP A 266 -1.86 -16.71 -3.69
C ASP A 266 -2.69 -15.42 -3.68
N THR A 267 -3.79 -15.42 -2.93
CA THR A 267 -4.72 -14.30 -2.79
C THR A 267 -5.10 -14.03 -1.34
N LEU A 268 -5.63 -12.83 -1.06
CA LEU A 268 -6.15 -12.51 0.26
C LEU A 268 -7.43 -13.31 0.55
N GLY A 269 -8.23 -13.58 -0.47
CA GLY A 269 -9.42 -14.45 -0.38
C GLY A 269 -9.09 -15.86 0.13
N GLU A 270 -8.02 -16.48 -0.38
CA GLU A 270 -7.57 -17.79 0.10
C GLU A 270 -7.12 -17.77 1.56
N PHE A 271 -6.39 -16.72 1.96
CA PHE A 271 -6.01 -16.52 3.35
C PHE A 271 -7.25 -16.39 4.26
N ALA A 272 -8.20 -15.54 3.88
CA ALA A 272 -9.44 -15.36 4.63
C ALA A 272 -10.25 -16.65 4.74
N ALA A 273 -10.35 -17.44 3.67
CA ALA A 273 -10.99 -18.75 3.69
C ALA A 273 -10.25 -19.77 4.56
N ALA A 274 -8.93 -19.69 4.66
CA ALA A 274 -8.16 -20.54 5.56
C ALA A 274 -8.42 -20.20 7.03
N VAL A 275 -8.47 -18.91 7.37
CA VAL A 275 -8.87 -18.43 8.70
C VAL A 275 -10.26 -18.94 9.07
N GLU A 276 -11.25 -18.77 8.19
CA GLU A 276 -12.65 -19.17 8.46
C GLU A 276 -12.83 -20.68 8.60
N ARG A 277 -11.96 -21.50 8.00
CA ARG A 277 -11.97 -22.96 8.19
C ARG A 277 -11.34 -23.41 9.51
N GLU A 278 -10.39 -22.64 10.03
CA GLU A 278 -9.65 -23.01 11.24
C GLU A 278 -10.36 -22.59 12.54
N VAL A 279 -11.16 -21.52 12.49
CA VAL A 279 -11.76 -20.84 13.65
C VAL A 279 -13.28 -20.83 13.55
#